data_AF-A0A1R2C5S6-F1
#
_entry.id   AF-A0A1R2C5S6-F1
#
_cell.length_a   1.000
_cell.length_b   1.000
_cell.length_c   1.000
_cell.angle_alpha   90.00
_cell.angle_beta   90.00
_cell.angle_gamma   90.00
#
_symmetry.space_group_name_H-M   'P 1'
#
loop_
_entity.id
_entity.type
_entity.pdbx_description
1 polymer ?
#
loop_
_entity_poly.entity_id
_entity_poly.type
_entity_poly.pdbx_seq_one_letter_code
_entity_poly.pdbx_strand_id
1 'polypeptide(L)'
;MGNYYTETQQLNLLQVLNKQVLQLDSQSNQLRCFQNNLRFRLENLTDLLQSTKQRLESLNSEILQAQEGLENNKLQFSKDNILEILKIKNPNTTLVELADKFLLVLQEKERSWHSFKAHIKNFVNLKEIIQQIQPSNLSEEVFISLETIWENQSQIKSKLKKYCEGVMTIADFLIYLAEYRVKKETFEESMEDFAEYKKKTTMTKSKIKEVNGQILSIEEKIVEVKTTIKTFSRGRSQDDHSDTSDRSSYSSPVCCGKRSISTNPFINGTASGGLLYYRKNVENSDKPLLPNFRVSHNESYFESPDINVQEDEGYEIFYENSESLGCCKQKFFCF
;
A
#
# COMPACT_ATOMS: atom_id res chain seq x y z
N MET A 1 -44.96 39.54 -39.54
CA MET A 1 -44.34 39.51 -38.20
C MET A 1 -43.97 38.09 -37.72
N GLY A 2 -43.90 37.07 -38.59
CA GLY A 2 -43.61 35.67 -38.17
C GLY A 2 -42.13 35.28 -38.11
N ASN A 3 -41.25 35.88 -38.92
CA ASN A 3 -39.87 35.40 -39.09
C ASN A 3 -38.89 35.87 -37.99
N TYR A 4 -39.17 36.98 -37.30
CA TYR A 4 -38.30 37.50 -36.23
C TYR A 4 -38.40 36.70 -34.93
N TYR A 5 -39.56 36.09 -34.65
CA TYR A 5 -39.78 35.26 -33.46
C TYR A 5 -39.07 33.90 -33.57
N THR A 6 -38.95 33.35 -34.77
CA THR A 6 -38.26 32.07 -35.01
C THR A 6 -36.74 32.23 -34.92
N GLU A 7 -36.16 33.33 -35.41
CA GLU A 7 -34.72 33.59 -35.30
C GLU A 7 -34.25 33.82 -33.85
N THR A 8 -35.04 34.54 -33.05
CA THR A 8 -34.72 34.78 -31.63
C THR A 8 -34.83 33.49 -30.80
N GLN A 9 -35.83 32.64 -31.07
CA GLN A 9 -35.95 31.33 -30.43
C GLN A 9 -34.79 30.39 -30.78
N GLN A 10 -34.32 30.41 -32.04
CA GLN A 10 -33.19 29.60 -32.50
C GLN A 10 -31.84 30.10 -31.96
N LEU A 11 -31.64 31.42 -31.85
CA LEU A 11 -30.48 32.02 -31.18
C LEU A 11 -30.42 31.63 -29.70
N ASN A 12 -31.56 31.64 -29.02
CA ASN A 12 -31.66 31.19 -27.63
C ASN A 12 -31.30 29.70 -27.49
N LEU A 13 -31.74 28.84 -28.41
CA LEU A 13 -31.39 27.41 -28.40
C LEU A 13 -29.89 27.18 -28.60
N LEU A 14 -29.25 27.86 -29.57
CA LEU A 14 -27.80 27.78 -29.78
C LEU A 14 -27.01 28.26 -28.55
N GLN A 15 -27.46 29.31 -27.88
CA GLN A 15 -26.85 29.77 -26.63
C GLN A 15 -26.98 28.73 -25.52
N VAL A 16 -28.13 28.05 -25.41
CA VAL A 16 -28.35 26.97 -24.43
C VAL A 16 -27.44 25.76 -24.72
N LEU A 17 -27.36 25.32 -25.98
CA LEU A 17 -26.50 24.18 -26.35
C LEU A 17 -25.01 24.49 -26.13
N ASN A 18 -24.55 25.70 -26.46
CA ASN A 18 -23.18 26.12 -26.18
C ASN A 18 -22.87 26.16 -24.67
N LYS A 19 -23.82 26.63 -23.84
CA LYS A 19 -23.67 26.57 -22.37
C LYS A 19 -23.60 25.13 -21.88
N GLN A 20 -24.39 24.22 -22.45
CA GLN A 20 -24.36 22.80 -22.11
C GLN A 20 -23.02 22.15 -22.46
N VAL A 21 -22.43 22.48 -23.62
CA VAL A 21 -21.07 22.02 -23.98
C VAL A 21 -20.04 22.47 -22.96
N LEU A 22 -20.02 23.77 -22.63
CA LEU A 22 -19.08 24.32 -21.64
C LEU A 22 -19.23 23.65 -20.26
N GLN A 23 -20.46 23.34 -19.87
CA GLN A 23 -20.75 22.64 -18.62
C GLN A 23 -20.24 21.19 -18.63
N LEU A 24 -20.49 20.46 -19.70
CA LEU A 24 -20.00 19.08 -19.85
C LEU A 24 -18.46 19.03 -19.94
N ASP A 25 -17.83 19.97 -20.65
CA ASP A 25 -16.37 20.10 -20.71
C ASP A 25 -15.80 20.35 -19.29
N SER A 26 -16.45 21.21 -18.49
CA SER A 26 -16.07 21.45 -17.09
C SER A 26 -16.18 20.19 -16.23
N GLN A 27 -17.28 19.43 -16.35
CA GLN A 27 -17.46 18.16 -15.62
C GLN A 27 -16.43 17.09 -16.02
N SER A 28 -16.14 16.96 -17.32
CA SER A 28 -15.09 16.05 -17.81
C SER A 28 -13.73 16.41 -17.21
N ASN A 29 -13.38 17.70 -17.18
CA ASN A 29 -12.14 18.17 -16.57
C ASN A 29 -12.07 17.88 -15.05
N GLN A 30 -13.16 18.04 -14.32
CA GLN A 30 -13.22 17.68 -12.88
C GLN A 30 -12.98 16.19 -12.66
N LEU A 31 -13.63 15.33 -13.46
CA LEU A 31 -13.42 13.88 -13.38
C LEU A 31 -12.01 13.46 -13.77
N ARG A 32 -11.39 14.13 -14.75
CA ARG A 32 -9.97 13.92 -15.12
C ARG A 32 -9.03 14.29 -13.97
N CYS A 33 -9.28 15.38 -13.27
CA CYS A 33 -8.52 15.73 -12.05
C CYS A 33 -8.69 14.67 -10.95
N PHE A 34 -9.92 14.22 -10.71
CA PHE A 34 -10.19 13.15 -9.74
C PHE A 34 -9.50 11.83 -10.13
N GLN A 35 -9.53 11.48 -11.42
CA GLN A 35 -8.85 10.31 -11.95
C GLN A 35 -7.33 10.39 -11.73
N ASN A 36 -6.71 11.54 -11.96
CA ASN A 36 -5.28 11.73 -11.71
C ASN A 36 -4.92 11.52 -10.23
N ASN A 37 -5.76 12.02 -9.32
CA ASN A 37 -5.58 11.76 -7.88
C ASN A 37 -5.70 10.27 -7.54
N LEU A 38 -6.66 9.55 -8.15
CA LEU A 38 -6.78 8.11 -7.96
C LEU A 38 -5.58 7.35 -8.52
N ARG A 39 -5.02 7.77 -9.66
CA ARG A 39 -3.81 7.17 -10.22
C ARG A 39 -2.60 7.38 -9.32
N PHE A 40 -2.40 8.59 -8.78
CA PHE A 40 -1.35 8.86 -7.81
C PHE A 40 -1.51 8.00 -6.55
N ARG A 41 -2.74 7.87 -6.03
CA ARG A 41 -3.03 6.98 -4.90
C ARG A 41 -2.74 5.52 -5.23
N LEU A 42 -3.06 5.07 -6.44
CA LEU A 42 -2.79 3.70 -6.89
C LEU A 42 -1.28 3.42 -6.97
N GLU A 43 -0.50 4.39 -7.46
CA GLU A 43 0.96 4.31 -7.51
C GLU A 43 1.55 4.12 -6.10
N ASN A 44 1.18 5.00 -5.16
CA ASN A 44 1.61 4.88 -3.76
C ASN A 44 1.22 3.54 -3.12
N LEU A 45 0.01 3.04 -3.38
CA LEU A 45 -0.43 1.73 -2.87
C LEU A 45 0.36 0.57 -3.49
N THR A 46 0.76 0.71 -4.75
CA THR A 46 1.57 -0.30 -5.45
C THR A 46 2.98 -0.34 -4.88
N ASP A 47 3.57 0.83 -4.60
CA ASP A 47 4.88 0.93 -3.94
C ASP A 47 4.85 0.34 -2.54
N LEU A 48 3.79 0.65 -1.76
CA LEU A 48 3.59 0.05 -0.44
C LEU A 48 3.50 -1.48 -0.52
N LEU A 49 2.68 -2.02 -1.44
CA LEU A 49 2.57 -3.46 -1.67
C LEU A 49 3.92 -4.10 -1.98
N GLN A 50 4.69 -3.50 -2.89
CA GLN A 50 6.00 -4.02 -3.27
C GLN A 50 6.98 -4.00 -2.09
N SER A 51 7.00 -2.91 -1.33
CA SER A 51 7.86 -2.78 -0.14
C SER A 51 7.50 -3.78 0.96
N THR A 52 6.20 -3.99 1.20
CA THR A 52 5.72 -4.96 2.18
C THR A 52 6.01 -6.39 1.72
N LYS A 53 5.88 -6.69 0.42
CA LYS A 53 6.26 -8.01 -0.14
C LYS A 53 7.74 -8.32 0.13
N GLN A 54 8.64 -7.38 -0.17
CA GLN A 54 10.07 -7.54 0.11
C GLN A 54 10.37 -7.72 1.60
N ARG A 55 9.66 -6.97 2.47
CA ARG A 55 9.76 -7.13 3.92
C ARG A 55 9.33 -8.52 4.37
N LEU A 56 8.23 -9.05 3.83
CA LEU A 56 7.74 -10.39 4.13
C LEU A 56 8.73 -11.47 3.69
N GLU A 57 9.34 -11.34 2.50
CA GLU A 57 10.39 -12.25 2.03
C GLU A 57 11.63 -12.27 2.95
N SER A 58 12.06 -11.08 3.41
CA SER A 58 13.16 -10.96 4.39
C SER A 58 12.80 -11.61 5.72
N LEU A 59 11.61 -11.28 6.27
CA LEU A 59 11.14 -11.85 7.53
C LEU A 59 11.01 -13.36 7.47
N ASN A 60 10.49 -13.91 6.37
CA ASN A 60 10.40 -15.36 6.19
C ASN A 60 11.80 -16.01 6.20
N SER A 61 12.77 -15.39 5.55
CA SER A 61 14.17 -15.87 5.56
C SER A 61 14.76 -15.85 6.98
N GLU A 62 14.50 -14.78 7.73
CA GLU A 62 14.93 -14.64 9.14
C GLU A 62 14.25 -15.68 10.05
N ILE A 63 12.97 -15.97 9.85
CA ILE A 63 12.23 -17.01 10.59
C ILE A 63 12.86 -18.38 10.33
N LEU A 64 13.13 -18.71 9.06
CA LEU A 64 13.78 -19.98 8.70
C LEU A 64 15.17 -20.09 9.30
N GLN A 65 15.95 -19.00 9.30
CA GLN A 65 17.27 -18.96 9.93
C GLN A 65 17.18 -19.16 11.46
N ALA A 66 16.22 -18.53 12.14
CA ALA A 66 16.02 -18.71 13.57
C ALA A 66 15.58 -20.15 13.90
N GLN A 67 14.72 -20.73 13.06
CA GLN A 67 14.30 -22.13 13.18
C GLN A 67 15.48 -23.10 12.99
N GLU A 68 16.31 -22.88 11.96
CA GLU A 68 17.51 -23.66 11.74
C GLU A 68 18.50 -23.52 12.92
N GLY A 69 18.68 -22.30 13.44
CA GLY A 69 19.47 -22.03 14.63
C GLY A 69 18.98 -22.81 15.85
N LEU A 70 17.67 -22.88 16.05
CA LEU A 70 17.06 -23.66 17.13
C LEU A 70 17.32 -25.16 16.98
N GLU A 71 17.12 -25.72 15.79
CA GLU A 71 17.35 -27.14 15.54
C GLU A 71 18.84 -27.51 15.66
N ASN A 72 19.73 -26.68 15.13
CA ASN A 72 21.17 -26.81 15.31
C ASN A 72 21.57 -26.76 16.80
N ASN A 73 20.95 -25.86 17.57
CA ASN A 73 21.18 -25.78 19.00
C ASN A 73 20.70 -27.04 19.75
N LYS A 74 19.51 -27.55 19.41
CA LYS A 74 19.00 -28.84 19.95
C LYS A 74 19.96 -30.00 19.67
N LEU A 75 20.64 -30.00 18.53
CA LEU A 75 21.68 -30.99 18.20
C LEU A 75 22.96 -30.78 19.04
N GLN A 76 23.38 -29.53 19.25
CA GLN A 76 24.51 -29.18 20.11
C GLN A 76 24.25 -29.42 21.60
N PHE A 77 22.98 -29.61 21.99
CA PHE A 77 22.57 -29.98 23.34
C PHE A 77 23.02 -31.42 23.69
N SER A 78 24.32 -31.56 23.96
CA SER A 78 25.00 -32.81 24.26
C SER A 78 25.21 -33.00 25.76
N LYS A 79 25.29 -34.25 26.19
CA LYS A 79 25.45 -34.59 27.61
C LYS A 79 26.75 -34.01 28.17
N ASP A 80 27.82 -34.06 27.40
CA ASP A 80 29.15 -33.62 27.82
C ASP A 80 29.19 -32.11 28.02
N ASN A 81 28.65 -31.34 27.07
CA ASN A 81 28.59 -29.87 27.16
C ASN A 81 27.74 -29.40 28.34
N ILE A 82 26.62 -30.06 28.57
CA ILE A 82 25.61 -29.63 29.54
C ILE A 82 25.99 -30.03 30.98
N LEU A 83 26.61 -31.19 31.19
CA LEU A 83 27.05 -31.61 32.53
C LEU A 83 28.20 -30.76 33.09
N GLU A 84 28.98 -30.08 32.23
CA GLU A 84 30.01 -29.13 32.67
C GLU A 84 29.45 -28.00 33.55
N ILE A 85 28.21 -27.61 33.31
CA ILE A 85 27.51 -26.55 34.05
C ILE A 85 27.43 -26.89 35.54
N LEU A 86 27.37 -28.17 35.91
CA LEU A 86 27.32 -28.62 37.30
C LEU A 86 28.56 -28.21 38.11
N LYS A 87 29.71 -28.05 37.43
CA LYS A 87 31.00 -27.64 38.03
C LYS A 87 30.97 -26.18 38.53
N ILE A 88 30.05 -25.35 38.03
CA ILE A 88 29.93 -23.94 38.41
C ILE A 88 29.39 -23.82 39.83
N LYS A 89 30.24 -23.45 40.80
CA LYS A 89 29.85 -23.31 42.22
C LYS A 89 29.10 -22.01 42.50
N ASN A 90 29.62 -20.89 41.99
CA ASN A 90 29.11 -19.55 42.25
C ASN A 90 28.66 -18.90 40.93
N PRO A 91 27.40 -19.06 40.51
CA PRO A 91 26.88 -18.40 39.32
C PRO A 91 26.75 -16.89 39.59
N ASN A 92 26.98 -16.06 38.56
CA ASN A 92 26.63 -14.65 38.61
C ASN A 92 25.12 -14.45 38.37
N THR A 93 24.62 -13.24 38.63
CA THR A 93 23.21 -12.88 38.46
C THR A 93 22.67 -13.22 37.07
N THR A 94 23.40 -12.88 36.00
CA THR A 94 23.00 -13.19 34.62
C THR A 94 22.84 -14.68 34.35
N LEU A 95 23.69 -15.54 34.93
CA LEU A 95 23.56 -16.99 34.78
C LEU A 95 22.38 -17.54 35.59
N VAL A 96 22.11 -16.96 36.78
CA VAL A 96 20.94 -17.31 37.59
C VAL A 96 19.64 -16.91 36.87
N GLU A 97 19.60 -15.71 36.29
CA GLU A 97 18.47 -15.22 35.48
C GLU A 97 18.26 -16.11 34.25
N LEU A 98 19.33 -16.49 33.54
CA LEU A 98 19.24 -17.41 32.41
C LEU A 98 18.66 -18.76 32.83
N ALA A 99 19.11 -19.31 33.97
CA ALA A 99 18.62 -20.58 34.51
C ALA A 99 17.14 -20.49 34.93
N ASP A 100 16.72 -19.39 35.55
CA ASP A 100 15.32 -19.12 35.87
C ASP A 100 14.45 -19.12 34.61
N LYS A 101 14.89 -18.42 33.55
CA LYS A 101 14.16 -18.36 32.28
C LYS A 101 14.13 -19.71 31.56
N PHE A 102 15.22 -20.45 31.63
CA PHE A 102 15.25 -21.80 31.07
C PHE A 102 14.25 -22.72 31.76
N LEU A 103 14.21 -22.72 33.10
CA LEU A 103 13.22 -23.49 33.86
C LEU A 103 11.78 -23.02 33.61
N LEU A 104 11.58 -21.73 33.38
CA LEU A 104 10.28 -21.18 32.98
C LEU A 104 9.82 -21.75 31.63
N VAL A 105 10.72 -21.86 30.64
CA VAL A 105 10.42 -22.51 29.35
C VAL A 105 10.08 -23.98 29.51
N LEU A 106 10.74 -24.68 30.44
CA LEU A 106 10.42 -26.07 30.81
C LEU A 106 9.14 -26.20 31.64
N GLN A 107 8.46 -25.09 31.96
CA GLN A 107 7.23 -25.04 32.77
C GLN A 107 7.41 -25.53 34.21
N GLU A 108 8.60 -25.35 34.77
CA GLU A 108 8.93 -25.77 36.13
C GLU A 108 8.48 -24.75 37.18
N LYS A 109 7.87 -25.25 38.27
CA LYS A 109 7.40 -24.41 39.37
C LYS A 109 8.54 -23.87 40.22
N GLU A 110 9.53 -24.72 40.52
CA GLU A 110 10.70 -24.31 41.30
C GLU A 110 11.82 -23.83 40.36
N ARG A 111 12.06 -22.53 40.34
CA ARG A 111 13.02 -21.88 39.44
C ARG A 111 14.32 -21.46 40.11
N SER A 112 14.83 -22.32 40.98
CA SER A 112 16.08 -22.09 41.71
C SER A 112 17.30 -22.59 40.94
N TRP A 113 18.49 -22.05 41.22
CA TRP A 113 19.75 -22.60 40.68
C TRP A 113 19.97 -24.07 41.06
N HIS A 114 19.43 -24.49 42.22
CA HIS A 114 19.50 -25.88 42.66
C HIS A 114 18.61 -26.79 41.81
N SER A 115 17.37 -26.36 41.56
CA SER A 115 16.43 -27.03 40.65
C SER A 115 17.01 -27.14 39.24
N PHE A 116 17.58 -26.05 38.73
CA PHE A 116 18.26 -26.05 37.43
C PHE A 116 19.35 -27.12 37.35
N LYS A 117 20.22 -27.19 38.36
CA LYS A 117 21.25 -28.24 38.43
C LYS A 117 20.66 -29.65 38.53
N ALA A 118 19.50 -29.83 39.15
CA ALA A 118 18.84 -31.13 39.23
C ALA A 118 18.37 -31.60 37.84
N HIS A 119 17.78 -30.70 37.04
CA HIS A 119 17.40 -30.98 35.65
C HIS A 119 18.60 -31.30 34.77
N ILE A 120 19.69 -30.54 34.91
CA ILE A 120 20.95 -30.79 34.19
C ILE A 120 21.54 -32.16 34.53
N LYS A 121 21.45 -32.60 35.80
CA LYS A 121 21.87 -33.96 36.20
C LYS A 121 21.03 -35.05 35.54
N ASN A 122 19.72 -34.80 35.37
CA ASN A 122 18.81 -35.70 34.67
C ASN A 122 18.75 -35.39 33.16
N PHE A 123 19.91 -35.43 32.50
CA PHE A 123 20.06 -35.01 31.11
C PHE A 123 19.11 -35.73 30.14
N VAL A 124 18.83 -37.02 30.34
CA VAL A 124 17.98 -37.80 29.42
C VAL A 124 16.57 -37.21 29.37
N ASN A 125 15.95 -37.03 30.54
CA ASN A 125 14.63 -36.41 30.64
C ASN A 125 14.64 -34.97 30.13
N LEU A 126 15.67 -34.20 30.49
CA LEU A 126 15.81 -32.82 30.02
C LEU A 126 15.85 -32.73 28.48
N LYS A 127 16.62 -33.61 27.84
CA LYS A 127 16.74 -33.65 26.38
C LYS A 127 15.41 -33.97 25.70
N GLU A 128 14.64 -34.91 26.24
CA GLU A 128 13.31 -35.25 25.74
C GLU A 128 12.36 -34.04 25.80
N ILE A 129 12.35 -33.31 26.93
CA ILE A 129 11.54 -32.11 27.09
C ILE A 129 11.95 -31.03 26.07
N ILE A 130 13.25 -30.78 25.91
CA ILE A 130 13.78 -29.79 24.95
C ILE A 130 13.39 -30.13 23.51
N GLN A 131 13.40 -31.41 23.14
CA GLN A 131 12.99 -31.86 21.81
C GLN A 131 11.49 -31.63 21.55
N GLN A 132 10.67 -31.67 22.60
CA GLN A 132 9.22 -31.44 22.51
C GLN A 132 8.83 -29.96 22.47
N ILE A 133 9.73 -29.05 22.86
CA ILE A 133 9.45 -27.62 22.84
C ILE A 133 9.32 -27.11 21.40
N GLN A 134 8.13 -26.57 21.12
CA GLN A 134 7.80 -25.88 19.89
C GLN A 134 7.70 -24.37 20.16
N PRO A 135 8.43 -23.51 19.43
CA PRO A 135 8.41 -22.06 19.64
C PRO A 135 7.01 -21.45 19.53
N SER A 136 6.18 -21.99 18.65
CA SER A 136 4.80 -21.55 18.42
C SER A 136 3.86 -21.77 19.61
N ASN A 137 4.23 -22.65 20.54
CA ASN A 137 3.36 -23.09 21.63
C ASN A 137 3.77 -22.47 22.99
N LEU A 138 4.69 -21.51 22.98
CA LEU A 138 5.08 -20.80 24.20
C LEU A 138 3.92 -19.96 24.71
N SER A 139 3.73 -19.88 26.03
CA SER A 139 2.76 -18.94 26.61
C SER A 139 3.28 -17.51 26.52
N GLU A 140 2.37 -16.54 26.58
CA GLU A 140 2.71 -15.12 26.51
C GLU A 140 3.65 -14.68 27.65
N GLU A 141 3.41 -15.19 28.86
CA GLU A 141 4.27 -14.93 30.02
C GLU A 141 5.71 -15.41 29.78
N VAL A 142 5.88 -16.60 29.18
CA VAL A 142 7.20 -17.15 28.85
C VAL A 142 7.85 -16.27 27.79
N PHE A 143 7.10 -15.86 26.76
CA PHE A 143 7.64 -15.06 25.67
C PHE A 143 8.13 -13.67 26.11
N ILE A 144 7.31 -12.89 26.83
CA ILE A 144 7.71 -11.58 27.38
C ILE A 144 9.01 -11.71 28.18
N SER A 145 9.12 -12.81 28.94
CA SER A 145 10.31 -13.09 29.71
C SER A 145 11.54 -13.40 28.85
N LEU A 146 11.38 -14.03 27.68
CA LEU A 146 12.49 -14.35 26.77
C LEU A 146 12.83 -13.19 25.83
N GLU A 147 11.87 -12.33 25.49
CA GLU A 147 12.08 -11.14 24.67
C GLU A 147 13.19 -10.26 25.26
N THR A 148 13.16 -10.04 26.57
CA THR A 148 14.22 -9.30 27.28
C THR A 148 15.62 -9.92 27.13
N ILE A 149 15.71 -11.25 26.98
CA ILE A 149 16.98 -11.95 26.72
C ILE A 149 17.43 -11.70 25.28
N TRP A 150 16.50 -11.78 24.33
CA TRP A 150 16.78 -11.58 22.92
C TRP A 150 17.22 -10.14 22.62
N GLU A 151 16.55 -9.13 23.17
CA GLU A 151 16.94 -7.72 23.03
C GLU A 151 18.36 -7.46 23.57
N ASN A 152 18.71 -8.10 24.70
CA ASN A 152 20.00 -7.92 25.37
C ASN A 152 21.02 -9.02 25.02
N GLN A 153 20.80 -9.77 23.94
CA GLN A 153 21.57 -10.97 23.61
C GLN A 153 23.08 -10.74 23.56
N SER A 154 23.54 -9.62 23.00
CA SER A 154 24.97 -9.32 22.86
C SER A 154 25.64 -9.15 24.23
N GLN A 155 24.98 -8.44 25.14
CA GLN A 155 25.45 -8.24 26.51
C GLN A 155 25.41 -9.54 27.30
N ILE A 156 24.31 -10.31 27.20
CA ILE A 156 24.13 -11.59 27.90
C ILE A 156 25.22 -12.57 27.46
N LYS A 157 25.39 -12.78 26.15
CA LYS A 157 26.44 -13.66 25.60
C LYS A 157 27.82 -13.22 26.05
N SER A 158 28.13 -11.92 26.06
CA SER A 158 29.44 -11.42 26.51
C SER A 158 29.72 -11.74 27.99
N LYS A 159 28.71 -11.60 28.87
CA LYS A 159 28.82 -11.90 30.31
C LYS A 159 28.93 -13.40 30.59
N LEU A 160 28.34 -14.23 29.72
CA LEU A 160 28.31 -15.68 29.85
C LEU A 160 29.49 -16.40 29.17
N LYS A 161 30.18 -15.74 28.23
CA LYS A 161 31.32 -16.30 27.48
C LYS A 161 32.45 -16.88 28.33
N LYS A 162 32.58 -16.44 29.59
CA LYS A 162 33.56 -16.95 30.55
C LYS A 162 33.23 -18.33 31.13
N TYR A 163 32.01 -18.83 30.91
CA TYR A 163 31.58 -20.16 31.35
C TYR A 163 31.80 -21.22 30.27
N CYS A 164 31.39 -22.45 30.54
CA CYS A 164 31.47 -23.56 29.59
C CYS A 164 30.50 -23.39 28.42
N GLU A 165 30.76 -24.14 27.35
CA GLU A 165 29.96 -24.15 26.13
C GLU A 165 28.48 -24.47 26.39
N GLY A 166 28.16 -25.36 27.33
CA GLY A 166 26.77 -25.69 27.66
C GLY A 166 25.95 -24.49 28.14
N VAL A 167 26.56 -23.53 28.84
CA VAL A 167 25.87 -22.27 29.22
C VAL A 167 25.54 -21.46 27.97
N MET A 168 26.46 -21.40 27.02
CA MET A 168 26.24 -20.70 25.75
C MET A 168 25.17 -21.39 24.92
N THR A 169 25.17 -22.72 24.86
CA THR A 169 24.12 -23.51 24.19
C THR A 169 22.74 -23.19 24.77
N ILE A 170 22.58 -23.13 26.09
CA ILE A 170 21.32 -22.75 26.74
C ILE A 170 20.94 -21.30 26.41
N ALA A 171 21.89 -20.37 26.41
CA ALA A 171 21.62 -18.99 26.06
C ALA A 171 21.14 -18.86 24.61
N ASP A 172 21.84 -19.50 23.67
CA ASP A 172 21.50 -19.51 22.26
C ASP A 172 20.13 -20.16 22.02
N PHE A 173 19.79 -21.24 22.74
CA PHE A 173 18.47 -21.88 22.68
C PHE A 173 17.34 -20.88 23.02
N LEU A 174 17.46 -20.18 24.15
CA LEU A 174 16.47 -19.21 24.59
C LEU A 174 16.36 -18.01 23.64
N ILE A 175 17.49 -17.57 23.10
CA ILE A 175 17.55 -16.47 22.13
C ILE A 175 16.84 -16.85 20.84
N TYR A 176 17.12 -18.04 20.28
CA TYR A 176 16.45 -18.51 19.06
C TYR A 176 14.96 -18.77 19.26
N LEU A 177 14.53 -19.24 20.44
CA LEU A 177 13.11 -19.36 20.78
C LEU A 177 12.38 -18.01 20.72
N ALA A 178 12.94 -16.98 21.34
CA ALA A 178 12.38 -15.64 21.31
C ALA A 178 12.44 -15.03 19.91
N GLU A 179 13.59 -15.13 19.23
CA GLU A 179 13.79 -14.58 17.89
C GLU A 179 12.78 -15.15 16.90
N TYR A 180 12.61 -16.47 16.86
CA TYR A 180 11.63 -17.11 15.98
C TYR A 180 10.23 -16.55 16.22
N ARG A 181 9.83 -16.43 17.49
CA ARG A 181 8.49 -15.98 17.85
C ARG A 181 8.24 -14.52 17.49
N VAL A 182 9.16 -13.61 17.86
CA VAL A 182 9.07 -12.17 17.49
C VAL A 182 8.95 -12.03 15.97
N LYS A 183 9.80 -12.73 15.22
CA LYS A 183 9.83 -12.62 13.76
C LYS A 183 8.55 -13.18 13.13
N LYS A 184 8.01 -14.27 13.69
CA LYS A 184 6.75 -14.86 13.25
C LYS A 184 5.55 -13.95 13.52
N GLU A 185 5.44 -13.37 14.72
CA GLU A 185 4.38 -12.41 15.06
C GLU A 185 4.47 -11.17 14.15
N THR A 186 5.68 -10.62 13.97
CA THR A 186 5.91 -9.47 13.05
C THR A 186 5.53 -9.81 11.60
N PHE A 187 5.77 -11.05 11.18
CA PHE A 187 5.41 -11.54 9.85
C PHE A 187 3.89 -11.64 9.69
N GLU A 188 3.19 -12.20 10.68
CA GLU A 188 1.73 -12.31 10.69
C GLU A 188 1.07 -10.93 10.64
N GLU A 189 1.53 -9.95 11.43
CA GLU A 189 1.05 -8.57 11.35
C GLU A 189 1.32 -7.94 9.97
N SER A 190 2.51 -8.14 9.41
CA SER A 190 2.86 -7.60 8.09
C SER A 190 2.05 -8.25 6.95
N MET A 191 1.60 -9.49 7.13
CA MET A 191 0.72 -10.19 6.20
C MET A 191 -0.68 -9.57 6.17
N GLU A 192 -1.21 -9.18 7.33
CA GLU A 192 -2.50 -8.46 7.42
C GLU A 192 -2.43 -7.11 6.69
N ASP A 193 -1.37 -6.34 6.92
CA ASP A 193 -1.12 -5.08 6.21
C ASP A 193 -1.06 -5.29 4.68
N PHE A 194 -0.35 -6.34 4.24
CA PHE A 194 -0.24 -6.68 2.83
C PHE A 194 -1.61 -6.98 2.21
N ALA A 195 -2.44 -7.78 2.89
CA ALA A 195 -3.80 -8.10 2.45
C ALA A 195 -4.68 -6.83 2.36
N GLU A 196 -4.56 -5.93 3.33
CA GLU A 196 -5.30 -4.67 3.34
C GLU A 196 -4.89 -3.76 2.16
N TYR A 197 -3.59 -3.63 1.90
CA TYR A 197 -3.09 -2.87 0.74
C TYR A 197 -3.51 -3.51 -0.60
N LYS A 198 -3.57 -4.84 -0.68
CA LYS A 198 -4.05 -5.57 -1.87
C LYS A 198 -5.51 -5.22 -2.13
N LYS A 199 -6.36 -5.27 -1.09
CA LYS A 199 -7.78 -4.86 -1.16
C LYS A 199 -7.95 -3.39 -1.57
N LYS A 200 -7.20 -2.47 -0.95
CA LYS A 200 -7.25 -1.03 -1.31
C LYS A 200 -6.84 -0.79 -2.77
N THR A 201 -5.86 -1.54 -3.26
CA THR A 201 -5.37 -1.47 -4.65
C THR A 201 -6.42 -1.94 -5.64
N THR A 202 -7.07 -3.08 -5.40
CA THR A 202 -8.13 -3.60 -6.28
C THR A 202 -9.34 -2.66 -6.33
N MET A 203 -9.76 -2.13 -5.18
CA MET A 203 -10.84 -1.13 -5.10
C MET A 203 -10.48 0.14 -5.89
N THR A 204 -9.27 0.66 -5.72
CA THR A 204 -8.81 1.88 -6.43
C THR A 204 -8.76 1.65 -7.94
N LYS A 205 -8.25 0.49 -8.40
CA LYS A 205 -8.28 0.10 -9.81
C LYS A 205 -9.71 0.05 -10.36
N SER A 206 -10.65 -0.53 -9.61
CA SER A 206 -12.06 -0.56 -9.99
C SER A 206 -12.66 0.85 -10.13
N LYS A 207 -12.40 1.73 -9.15
CA LYS A 207 -12.89 3.11 -9.19
C LYS A 207 -12.32 3.91 -10.36
N ILE A 208 -11.05 3.71 -10.70
CA ILE A 208 -10.45 4.32 -11.91
C ILE A 208 -11.18 3.86 -13.18
N LYS A 209 -11.54 2.58 -13.28
CA LYS A 209 -12.32 2.06 -14.43
C LYS A 209 -13.71 2.70 -14.50
N GLU A 210 -14.39 2.84 -13.37
CA GLU A 210 -15.70 3.51 -13.29
C GLU A 210 -15.61 4.98 -13.74
N VAL A 211 -14.65 5.74 -13.19
CA VAL A 211 -14.43 7.16 -13.56
C VAL A 211 -14.08 7.30 -15.04
N ASN A 212 -13.26 6.40 -15.59
CA ASN A 212 -12.99 6.35 -17.03
C ASN A 212 -14.27 6.17 -17.85
N GLY A 213 -15.16 5.26 -17.43
CA GLY A 213 -16.45 5.07 -18.08
C GLY A 213 -17.33 6.33 -18.04
N GLN A 214 -17.33 7.05 -16.92
CA GLN A 214 -18.06 8.31 -16.79
C GLN A 214 -17.49 9.41 -17.70
N ILE A 215 -16.16 9.55 -17.77
CA ILE A 215 -15.49 10.50 -18.67
C ILE A 215 -15.86 10.21 -20.12
N LEU A 216 -15.78 8.94 -20.55
CA LEU A 216 -16.14 8.54 -21.91
C LEU A 216 -17.61 8.88 -22.25
N SER A 217 -18.54 8.59 -21.34
CA SER A 217 -19.96 8.92 -21.55
C SER A 217 -20.22 10.44 -21.65
N ILE A 218 -19.48 11.25 -20.89
CA ILE A 218 -19.57 12.72 -21.00
C ILE A 218 -18.99 13.19 -22.33
N GLU A 219 -17.87 12.62 -22.77
CA GLU A 219 -17.24 12.95 -24.05
C GLU A 219 -18.14 12.60 -25.24
N GLU A 220 -18.81 11.45 -25.21
CA GLU A 220 -19.82 11.08 -26.20
C GLU A 220 -20.96 12.11 -26.26
N LYS A 221 -21.49 12.54 -25.11
CA LYS A 221 -22.53 13.59 -25.04
C LYS A 221 -22.03 14.94 -25.57
N ILE A 222 -20.78 15.31 -25.28
CA ILE A 222 -20.18 16.54 -25.82
C ILE A 222 -20.15 16.47 -27.35
N VAL A 223 -19.76 15.33 -27.93
CA VAL A 223 -19.75 15.12 -29.38
C VAL A 223 -21.17 15.22 -29.94
N GLU A 224 -22.15 14.56 -29.33
CA GLU A 224 -23.56 14.62 -29.74
C GLU A 224 -24.09 16.06 -29.78
N VAL A 225 -23.89 16.83 -28.70
CA VAL A 225 -24.32 18.23 -28.64
C VAL A 225 -23.57 19.09 -29.68
N LYS A 226 -22.26 18.89 -29.85
CA LYS A 226 -21.47 19.60 -30.88
C LYS A 226 -21.94 19.27 -32.31
N THR A 227 -22.33 18.02 -32.59
CA THR A 227 -22.89 17.64 -33.89
C THR A 227 -24.26 18.29 -34.11
N THR A 228 -25.11 18.35 -33.08
CA THR A 228 -26.41 19.04 -33.12
C THR A 228 -26.26 20.53 -33.40
N ILE A 229 -25.27 21.19 -32.78
CA ILE A 229 -24.94 22.60 -33.09
C ILE A 229 -24.51 22.77 -34.55
N LYS A 230 -23.67 21.86 -35.06
CA LYS A 230 -23.20 21.90 -36.47
C LYS A 230 -24.33 21.69 -37.47
N THR A 231 -25.26 20.78 -37.22
CA THR A 231 -26.42 20.54 -38.10
C THR A 231 -27.37 21.75 -38.09
N PHE A 232 -27.65 22.32 -36.91
CA PHE A 232 -28.43 23.57 -36.79
C PHE A 232 -27.77 24.75 -37.53
N SER A 233 -26.45 24.84 -37.51
CA SER A 233 -25.71 25.91 -38.18
C SER A 233 -25.69 25.76 -39.70
N ARG A 234 -25.66 24.53 -40.23
CA ARG A 234 -25.70 24.25 -41.68
C ARG A 234 -27.06 24.51 -42.32
N GLY A 235 -28.15 24.36 -41.57
CA GLY A 235 -29.49 24.74 -42.03
C GLY A 235 -29.66 26.23 -42.34
N ARG A 236 -28.70 27.10 -41.95
CA ARG A 236 -28.67 28.52 -42.31
C ARG A 236 -28.02 28.81 -43.67
N SER A 237 -27.26 27.88 -44.24
CA SER A 237 -26.41 28.14 -45.42
C SER A 237 -27.00 27.62 -46.74
N GLN A 238 -28.24 27.12 -46.73
CA GLN A 238 -28.83 26.43 -47.88
C GLN A 238 -30.04 27.14 -48.50
N ASP A 239 -30.48 28.29 -47.96
CA ASP A 239 -31.64 29.05 -48.48
C ASP A 239 -31.27 30.33 -49.27
N ASP A 240 -29.99 30.60 -49.53
CA ASP A 240 -29.55 31.75 -50.34
C ASP A 240 -28.84 31.32 -51.63
N HIS A 241 -29.56 30.58 -52.48
CA HIS A 241 -29.21 30.47 -53.90
C HIS A 241 -30.47 30.61 -54.76
N SER A 242 -30.87 31.86 -55.01
CA SER A 242 -31.55 32.21 -56.26
C SER A 242 -31.22 33.66 -56.65
N ASP A 243 -30.52 33.77 -57.78
CA ASP A 243 -30.46 34.88 -58.73
C ASP A 243 -30.35 36.32 -58.23
N THR A 244 -29.20 36.94 -58.48
CA THR A 244 -29.14 38.07 -59.42
C THR A 244 -27.70 38.37 -59.85
N SER A 245 -27.51 38.36 -61.15
CA SER A 245 -26.36 38.83 -61.91
C SER A 245 -26.20 40.36 -61.86
N ASP A 246 -24.97 40.80 -62.10
CA ASP A 246 -24.56 42.07 -62.71
C ASP A 246 -24.87 43.41 -62.02
N ARG A 247 -23.84 44.05 -61.43
CA ARG A 247 -23.22 45.29 -61.99
C ARG A 247 -22.16 45.97 -61.10
N SER A 248 -21.07 46.36 -61.79
CA SER A 248 -20.23 47.57 -61.70
C SER A 248 -19.32 47.87 -60.48
N SER A 249 -18.03 47.61 -60.70
CA SER A 249 -16.91 48.57 -60.84
C SER A 249 -16.75 49.81 -59.94
N TYR A 250 -15.61 49.80 -59.23
CA TYR A 250 -14.61 50.88 -59.01
C TYR A 250 -14.93 52.08 -58.07
N SER A 251 -14.27 52.12 -56.92
CA SER A 251 -13.14 53.05 -56.63
C SER A 251 -12.60 52.91 -55.19
N SER A 252 -11.28 52.86 -55.07
CA SER A 252 -10.48 53.15 -53.86
C SER A 252 -9.82 54.54 -54.09
N PRO A 253 -9.26 55.29 -53.09
CA PRO A 253 -8.42 54.77 -52.00
C PRO A 253 -8.39 55.54 -50.64
N VAL A 254 -7.83 54.87 -49.62
CA VAL A 254 -6.91 55.31 -48.52
C VAL A 254 -7.24 56.59 -47.71
N CYS A 255 -7.36 56.45 -46.37
CA CYS A 255 -6.45 57.09 -45.38
C CYS A 255 -6.77 56.77 -43.90
N CYS A 256 -5.73 56.28 -43.20
CA CYS A 256 -5.27 56.60 -41.83
C CYS A 256 -6.23 56.74 -40.62
N GLY A 257 -5.96 55.97 -39.56
CA GLY A 257 -6.04 56.53 -38.20
C GLY A 257 -6.15 55.60 -36.98
N LYS A 258 -5.00 55.11 -36.48
CA LYS A 258 -4.58 55.00 -35.05
C LYS A 258 -5.18 53.91 -34.11
N ARG A 259 -4.28 52.95 -33.78
CA ARG A 259 -3.81 52.43 -32.46
C ARG A 259 -4.82 52.14 -31.33
N SER A 260 -4.73 50.92 -30.78
CA SER A 260 -4.12 50.62 -29.46
C SER A 260 -4.04 49.09 -29.24
N ILE A 261 -2.84 48.51 -29.24
CA ILE A 261 -2.00 48.13 -28.08
C ILE A 261 -2.53 46.90 -27.34
N SER A 262 -1.86 45.78 -27.61
CA SER A 262 -1.78 44.59 -26.75
C SER A 262 -1.11 44.97 -25.43
N THR A 263 -1.69 44.54 -24.31
CA THR A 263 -0.97 44.46 -23.03
C THR A 263 -1.31 43.15 -22.33
N ASN A 264 -0.43 42.17 -22.48
CA ASN A 264 -0.05 41.33 -21.34
C ASN A 264 0.84 42.16 -20.42
N PRO A 265 0.75 41.97 -19.10
CA PRO A 265 1.95 41.98 -18.29
C PRO A 265 2.05 40.73 -17.39
N PHE A 266 3.27 40.23 -17.42
CA PHE A 266 3.92 39.20 -16.63
C PHE A 266 3.63 39.20 -15.12
N ILE A 267 3.52 37.97 -14.60
CA ILE A 267 4.37 37.37 -13.55
C ILE A 267 5.20 38.38 -12.74
N ASN A 268 4.95 38.41 -11.43
CA ASN A 268 5.98 38.53 -10.40
C ASN A 268 5.54 37.68 -9.20
N GLY A 269 6.33 36.66 -8.88
CA GLY A 269 6.14 35.84 -7.69
C GLY A 269 6.61 36.55 -6.42
N THR A 270 6.07 36.10 -5.29
CA THR A 270 6.77 36.07 -4.00
C THR A 270 6.34 34.82 -3.24
N ALA A 271 7.34 34.08 -2.78
CA ALA A 271 7.19 33.03 -1.79
C ALA A 271 6.91 33.67 -0.43
N SER A 272 5.81 33.29 0.19
CA SER A 272 5.60 33.41 1.63
C SER A 272 4.57 32.38 2.05
N GLY A 273 5.00 31.42 2.87
CA GLY A 273 4.13 30.45 3.51
C GLY A 273 3.08 31.15 4.36
N GLY A 274 1.82 30.81 4.12
CA GLY A 274 0.68 31.23 4.92
C GLY A 274 -0.40 30.18 4.78
N LEU A 275 -0.74 29.52 5.89
CA LEU A 275 -1.89 28.63 5.99
C LEU A 275 -3.13 29.39 5.49
N LEU A 276 -3.68 28.96 4.36
CA LEU A 276 -5.01 29.38 3.94
C LEU A 276 -6.02 28.66 4.83
N TYR A 277 -6.49 29.37 5.85
CA TYR A 277 -7.74 29.08 6.53
C TYR A 277 -8.84 28.92 5.48
N TYR A 278 -9.39 27.71 5.39
CA TYR A 278 -10.59 27.41 4.62
C TYR A 278 -11.72 28.33 5.07
N ARG A 279 -12.01 29.36 4.27
CA ARG A 279 -13.20 30.19 4.43
C ARG A 279 -14.38 29.35 3.96
N LYS A 280 -15.13 28.84 4.93
CA LYS A 280 -16.36 28.06 4.76
C LYS A 280 -17.44 28.96 4.14
N ASN A 281 -17.46 29.06 2.82
CA ASN A 281 -18.62 29.60 2.10
C ASN A 281 -19.63 28.45 1.93
N VAL A 282 -20.54 28.38 2.89
CA VAL A 282 -21.80 27.66 2.76
C VAL A 282 -22.69 28.46 1.83
N GLU A 283 -22.70 28.12 0.54
CA GLU A 283 -23.84 28.41 -0.32
C GLU A 283 -24.21 27.14 -1.08
N ASN A 284 -25.33 26.56 -0.65
CA ASN A 284 -26.01 25.43 -1.24
C ASN A 284 -26.25 25.68 -2.75
N SER A 285 -25.58 24.91 -3.60
CA SER A 285 -25.99 24.70 -4.99
C SER A 285 -26.11 23.20 -5.28
N ASP A 286 -26.82 22.51 -4.40
CA ASP A 286 -27.37 21.18 -4.68
C ASP A 286 -28.53 21.30 -5.67
N LYS A 287 -28.20 21.30 -6.96
CA LYS A 287 -29.11 20.81 -8.00
C LYS A 287 -28.35 19.92 -8.98
N PRO A 288 -28.52 18.59 -8.89
CA PRO A 288 -28.03 17.71 -9.95
C PRO A 288 -28.90 17.94 -11.20
N LEU A 289 -28.27 18.33 -12.30
CA LEU A 289 -28.93 18.52 -13.60
C LEU A 289 -29.02 17.22 -14.43
N LEU A 290 -28.59 16.09 -13.85
CA LEU A 290 -28.87 14.74 -14.33
C LEU A 290 -29.26 13.85 -13.14
N PRO A 291 -30.36 13.07 -13.22
CA PRO A 291 -30.63 12.06 -12.22
C PRO A 291 -29.49 11.03 -12.23
N ASN A 292 -28.97 10.70 -11.04
CA ASN A 292 -27.93 9.70 -10.73
C ASN A 292 -26.45 10.12 -10.70
N PHE A 293 -26.11 11.40 -10.88
CA PHE A 293 -24.72 11.85 -10.67
C PHE A 293 -24.59 12.62 -9.36
N ARG A 294 -24.08 11.95 -8.31
CA ARG A 294 -23.58 12.60 -7.10
C ARG A 294 -22.06 12.47 -7.10
N VAL A 295 -21.36 13.59 -7.23
CA VAL A 295 -19.97 13.68 -6.80
C VAL A 295 -20.01 14.19 -5.38
N SER A 296 -20.10 13.29 -4.40
CA SER A 296 -19.90 13.69 -3.01
C SER A 296 -18.40 13.93 -2.81
N HIS A 297 -18.05 15.18 -2.53
CA HIS A 297 -16.67 15.57 -2.24
C HIS A 297 -16.23 15.22 -0.80
N ASN A 298 -17.10 14.62 0.01
CA ASN A 298 -16.88 14.32 1.43
C ASN A 298 -17.50 12.98 1.86
N GLU A 299 -17.11 11.87 1.24
CA GLU A 299 -17.44 10.55 1.78
C GLU A 299 -16.15 9.91 2.30
N SER A 300 -16.16 9.58 3.59
CA SER A 300 -15.24 8.66 4.25
C SER A 300 -15.43 7.27 3.63
N TYR A 301 -14.86 7.05 2.44
CA TYR A 301 -15.10 5.87 1.63
C TYR A 301 -14.30 4.65 2.13
N PHE A 302 -14.72 4.06 3.26
CA PHE A 302 -14.44 2.67 3.62
C PHE A 302 -15.55 2.14 4.55
N GLU A 303 -16.82 2.24 4.14
CA GLU A 303 -17.79 1.25 4.58
C GLU A 303 -17.75 0.11 3.55
N SER A 304 -17.32 -1.05 4.03
CA SER A 304 -17.15 -2.27 3.24
C SER A 304 -18.50 -2.73 2.67
N PRO A 305 -18.61 -3.08 1.38
CA PRO A 305 -19.59 -4.08 1.01
C PRO A 305 -19.10 -5.44 1.51
N ASP A 306 -19.97 -6.17 2.23
CA ASP A 306 -19.80 -7.57 2.59
C ASP A 306 -19.66 -8.41 1.32
N ILE A 307 -18.44 -8.57 0.86
CA ILE A 307 -18.08 -9.55 -0.17
C ILE A 307 -17.21 -10.57 0.56
N ASN A 308 -17.78 -11.76 0.79
CA ASN A 308 -17.03 -12.95 1.20
C ASN A 308 -15.94 -13.20 0.14
N VAL A 309 -14.73 -12.72 0.41
CA VAL A 309 -13.53 -13.11 -0.32
C VAL A 309 -13.07 -14.40 0.36
N GLN A 310 -13.04 -15.50 -0.40
CA GLN A 310 -12.51 -16.77 0.08
C GLN A 310 -11.08 -16.58 0.59
N GLU A 311 -10.87 -16.97 1.84
CA GLU A 311 -9.57 -17.04 2.52
C GLU A 311 -8.77 -18.20 1.90
N ASP A 312 -7.91 -17.94 0.91
CA ASP A 312 -6.99 -18.97 0.41
C ASP A 312 -5.62 -18.41 -0.08
N GLU A 313 -5.30 -17.15 0.17
CA GLU A 313 -4.15 -16.49 -0.51
C GLU A 313 -2.85 -16.38 0.32
N GLY A 314 -2.81 -16.92 1.55
CA GLY A 314 -1.58 -16.90 2.35
C GLY A 314 -0.41 -17.65 1.70
N TYR A 315 -0.71 -18.64 0.85
CA TYR A 315 0.28 -19.44 0.13
C TYR A 315 0.77 -18.82 -1.19
N GLU A 316 0.03 -17.87 -1.78
CA GLU A 316 0.34 -17.32 -3.11
C GLU A 316 1.49 -16.31 -3.11
N ILE A 317 1.80 -15.67 -1.97
CA ILE A 317 2.89 -14.68 -1.88
C ILE A 317 4.25 -15.32 -2.21
N PHE A 318 4.39 -16.62 -1.97
CA PHE A 318 5.65 -17.36 -2.14
C PHE A 318 5.68 -18.32 -3.33
N TYR A 319 4.58 -18.45 -4.09
CA TYR A 319 4.47 -19.37 -5.24
C TYR A 319 4.35 -18.68 -6.62
N GLU A 320 4.66 -17.39 -6.73
CA GLU A 320 4.97 -16.77 -8.03
C GLU A 320 6.45 -17.00 -8.39
N ASN A 321 6.87 -18.24 -8.72
CA ASN A 321 8.05 -18.55 -9.57
C ASN A 321 8.38 -20.05 -9.68
N SER A 322 7.40 -20.91 -9.93
CA SER A 322 7.70 -22.24 -10.45
C SER A 322 6.75 -22.60 -11.57
N GLU A 323 6.92 -21.98 -12.73
CA GLU A 323 6.94 -22.71 -14.01
C GLU A 323 7.29 -21.78 -15.19
N SER A 324 8.17 -22.31 -16.04
CA SER A 324 8.59 -21.80 -17.36
C SER A 324 9.61 -20.65 -17.40
N LEU A 325 10.91 -21.01 -17.41
CA LEU A 325 11.88 -20.46 -18.36
C LEU A 325 13.13 -21.37 -18.41
N GLY A 326 13.23 -22.13 -19.50
CA GLY A 326 14.48 -22.44 -20.20
C GLY A 326 15.67 -22.97 -19.41
N CYS A 327 15.82 -24.30 -19.39
CA CYS A 327 17.07 -24.97 -19.09
C CYS A 327 18.16 -24.56 -20.10
N CYS A 328 19.07 -23.66 -19.71
CA CYS A 328 20.34 -23.43 -20.40
C CYS A 328 21.49 -23.80 -19.47
N LYS A 329 21.85 -25.09 -19.44
CA LYS A 329 23.12 -25.55 -18.86
C LYS A 329 24.28 -25.03 -19.71
N GLN A 330 24.96 -23.98 -19.26
CA GLN A 330 26.33 -23.72 -19.74
C GLN A 330 27.28 -24.71 -19.09
N LYS A 331 27.73 -25.69 -19.88
CA LYS A 331 28.90 -26.52 -19.56
C LYS A 331 30.13 -25.65 -19.68
N PHE A 332 30.84 -25.42 -18.56
CA PHE A 332 32.23 -25.00 -18.62
C PHE A 332 33.06 -26.18 -19.15
N PHE A 333 33.71 -25.98 -20.29
CA PHE A 333 34.81 -26.84 -20.75
C PHE A 333 36.09 -26.37 -20.06
N CYS A 334 36.83 -27.32 -19.47
CA CYS A 334 38.25 -27.15 -19.18
C CYS A 334 39.05 -27.23 -20.48
N PHE A 335 40.05 -26.35 -20.62
CA PHE A 335 41.29 -26.63 -21.34
C PHE A 335 42.46 -26.23 -20.44
#